data_AF-A0A9X0LFB1-F1
#
_entry.id   AF-A0A9X0LFB1-F1
#
_cell.length_a   1.000
_cell.length_b   1.000
_cell.length_c   1.000
_cell.angle_alpha   90.00
_cell.angle_beta   90.00
_cell.angle_gamma   90.00
#
_symmetry.space_group_name_H-M   'P 1'
#
loop_
_entity.id
_entity.type
_entity.pdbx_description
1 polymer ?
#
loop_
_entity_poly.entity_id
_entity_poly.type
_entity_poly.pdbx_seq_one_letter_code
_entity_poly.pdbx_strand_id
1 'polypeptide(L)'
;MFEIGRYQDVSTIQRALHTTRTIAVVGLSANQLRASNFVGYYLKRHGYRMIPVNPRETEILGERSYPSLADVPVPVDIVNVFRAPGALPQIAREAVAIKAKTLWTQFGVINEEGARIAEEGGLTVILDRCLKVEHARYVGRMHWLGFNTQRVTSVRGGLQ
;
A
#
# COMPACT_ATOMS: atom_id res chain seq x y z
N MET A 1 -1.48 20.99 -14.54
CA MET A 1 -1.45 19.60 -15.03
C MET A 1 -1.07 18.74 -13.85
N PHE A 2 -1.81 17.67 -13.56
CA PHE A 2 -1.54 16.82 -12.41
C PHE A 2 -0.33 15.91 -12.70
N GLU A 3 0.83 16.29 -12.17
CA GLU A 3 2.09 15.56 -12.38
C GLU A 3 2.18 14.32 -11.49
N ILE A 4 1.58 13.22 -11.93
CA ILE A 4 1.52 11.97 -11.15
C ILE A 4 2.92 11.42 -10.79
N GLY A 5 3.93 11.68 -11.64
CA GLY A 5 5.30 11.21 -11.45
C GLY A 5 5.93 11.64 -10.13
N ARG A 6 5.52 12.79 -9.56
CA ARG A 6 6.02 13.27 -8.27
C ARG A 6 5.68 12.33 -7.10
N TYR A 7 4.58 11.59 -7.20
CA TYR A 7 4.14 10.61 -6.20
C TYR A 7 4.68 9.20 -6.44
N GLN A 8 5.59 9.06 -7.39
CA GLN A 8 6.12 7.77 -7.83
C GLN A 8 7.65 7.72 -7.68
N ASP A 9 8.20 8.61 -6.86
CA ASP A 9 9.63 8.67 -6.54
C ASP A 9 10.12 7.35 -5.91
N VAL A 10 11.18 6.80 -6.50
CA VAL A 10 11.74 5.49 -6.11
C VAL A 10 12.26 5.51 -4.67
N SER A 11 12.95 6.58 -4.27
CA SER A 11 13.54 6.67 -2.93
C SER A 11 12.47 6.69 -1.84
N THR A 12 11.37 7.39 -2.11
CA THR A 12 10.20 7.49 -1.24
C THR A 12 9.47 6.17 -1.12
N ILE A 13 9.27 5.47 -2.24
CA ILE A 13 8.69 4.12 -2.28
C ILE A 13 9.52 3.13 -1.45
N GLN A 14 10.84 3.09 -1.67
CA GLN A 14 11.74 2.20 -0.93
C GLN A 14 11.71 2.51 0.58
N ARG A 15 11.82 3.79 0.95
CA ARG A 15 11.77 4.22 2.35
C ARG A 15 10.47 3.74 3.01
N ALA A 16 9.32 3.99 2.39
CA ALA A 16 8.03 3.55 2.90
C ALA A 16 7.99 2.02 3.10
N LEU A 17 8.45 1.23 2.12
CA LEU A 17 8.46 -0.24 2.21
C LEU A 17 9.35 -0.77 3.34
N HIS A 18 10.53 -0.18 3.56
CA HIS A 18 11.49 -0.63 4.57
C HIS A 18 11.12 -0.23 6.00
N THR A 19 10.42 0.89 6.19
CA THR A 19 10.04 1.37 7.54
C THR A 19 8.68 0.87 8.01
N THR A 20 7.91 0.24 7.13
CA THR A 20 6.54 -0.19 7.40
C THR A 20 6.49 -1.53 8.12
N ARG A 21 5.60 -1.65 9.11
CA ARG A 21 5.22 -2.93 9.73
C ARG A 21 3.72 -3.16 9.70
N THR A 22 2.92 -2.11 9.86
CA THR A 22 1.45 -2.19 9.94
C THR A 22 0.79 -1.53 8.74
N ILE A 23 -0.04 -2.27 8.01
CA ILE A 23 -0.71 -1.80 6.79
C ILE A 23 -2.22 -1.94 6.97
N ALA A 24 -2.94 -0.80 6.99
CA ALA A 24 -4.39 -0.80 6.89
C ALA A 24 -4.81 -0.83 5.41
N VAL A 25 -5.65 -1.79 5.03
CA VAL A 25 -6.09 -1.96 3.64
C VAL A 25 -7.56 -1.58 3.52
N VAL A 26 -7.80 -0.37 3.00
CA VAL A 26 -9.14 0.19 2.80
C VAL A 26 -9.76 -0.40 1.54
N GLY A 27 -10.86 -1.13 1.70
CA GLY A 27 -11.48 -1.90 0.63
C GLY A 27 -10.89 -3.31 0.43
N LEU A 28 -10.27 -3.88 1.47
CA LEU A 28 -9.90 -5.29 1.46
C LEU A 28 -11.16 -6.16 1.38
N SER A 29 -11.19 -7.13 0.46
CA SER A 29 -12.33 -8.03 0.26
C SER A 29 -11.98 -9.46 0.69
N ALA A 30 -12.96 -10.20 1.22
CA ALA A 30 -12.80 -11.63 1.47
C ALA A 30 -12.78 -12.48 0.18
N ASN A 31 -13.26 -11.92 -0.94
CA ASN A 31 -13.25 -12.60 -2.23
C ASN A 31 -11.82 -12.73 -2.78
N GLN A 32 -11.34 -13.96 -2.87
CA GLN A 32 -9.98 -14.30 -3.32
C GLN A 32 -9.67 -13.90 -4.77
N LEU A 33 -10.71 -13.67 -5.60
CA LEU A 33 -10.56 -13.19 -6.98
C LEU A 33 -10.32 -11.67 -7.05
N ARG A 34 -10.49 -10.94 -5.94
CA ARG A 34 -10.23 -9.49 -5.90
C ARG A 34 -8.75 -9.23 -5.68
N ALA A 35 -8.21 -8.28 -6.43
CA ALA A 35 -6.81 -7.84 -6.30
C ALA A 35 -6.43 -7.45 -4.87
N SER A 36 -7.35 -6.82 -4.11
CA SER A 36 -7.10 -6.44 -2.72
C SER A 36 -6.81 -7.64 -1.84
N ASN A 37 -7.55 -8.75 -2.00
CA ASN A 37 -7.33 -9.99 -1.25
C ASN A 37 -5.94 -10.56 -1.54
N PHE A 38 -5.58 -10.67 -2.83
CA PHE A 38 -4.29 -11.23 -3.23
C PHE A 38 -3.09 -10.39 -2.76
N VAL A 39 -3.18 -9.06 -2.85
CA VAL A 39 -2.14 -8.16 -2.33
C VAL A 39 -2.03 -8.28 -0.81
N GLY A 40 -3.17 -8.31 -0.10
CA GLY A 40 -3.21 -8.49 1.35
C GLY A 40 -2.59 -9.82 1.79
N TYR A 41 -2.96 -10.92 1.13
CA TYR A 41 -2.42 -12.25 1.39
C TYR A 41 -0.90 -12.30 1.19
N TYR A 42 -0.41 -11.75 0.07
CA TYR A 42 1.02 -11.68 -0.22
C TYR A 42 1.79 -10.92 0.88
N LEU A 43 1.33 -9.71 1.24
CA LEU A 43 2.00 -8.90 2.25
C LEU A 43 1.96 -9.55 3.64
N LYS A 44 0.83 -10.18 4.01
CA LYS A 44 0.73 -10.96 5.25
C LYS A 44 1.76 -12.10 5.29
N ARG A 45 1.92 -12.84 4.18
CA ARG A 45 2.95 -13.90 4.06
C ARG A 45 4.38 -13.38 4.13
N HIS A 46 4.60 -12.10 3.82
CA HIS A 46 5.89 -11.42 3.95
C HIS A 46 6.10 -10.76 5.33
N GLY A 47 5.24 -11.03 6.31
CA GLY A 47 5.44 -10.63 7.71
C GLY A 47 4.89 -9.26 8.08
N TYR A 48 4.15 -8.60 7.18
CA TYR A 48 3.43 -7.37 7.53
C TYR A 48 2.20 -7.68 8.37
N ARG A 49 1.92 -6.81 9.34
CA ARG A 49 0.64 -6.82 10.06
C ARG A 49 -0.43 -6.17 9.19
N MET A 50 -1.34 -6.98 8.68
CA MET A 50 -2.42 -6.52 7.83
C MET A 50 -3.66 -6.18 8.65
N ILE A 51 -4.25 -5.01 8.42
CA ILE A 51 -5.49 -4.56 9.07
C ILE A 51 -6.55 -4.33 7.98
N PRO A 52 -7.53 -5.24 7.83
CA PRO A 52 -8.64 -5.03 6.92
C PRO A 52 -9.52 -3.85 7.37
N VAL A 53 -9.83 -2.95 6.43
CA VAL A 53 -10.82 -1.89 6.65
C VAL A 53 -11.91 -2.01 5.59
N ASN A 54 -13.01 -2.63 5.98
CA ASN A 54 -14.19 -2.84 5.13
C ASN A 54 -15.44 -3.07 6.01
N PRO A 55 -16.43 -2.17 5.98
CA PRO A 55 -17.64 -2.27 6.82
C PRO A 55 -18.58 -3.42 6.44
N ARG A 56 -18.34 -4.09 5.30
CA ARG A 56 -19.16 -5.21 4.82
C ARG A 56 -18.67 -6.57 5.30
N GLU A 57 -17.52 -6.62 5.95
CA GLU A 57 -16.84 -7.85 6.34
C GLU A 57 -16.46 -7.74 7.82
N THR A 58 -16.51 -8.84 8.55
CA THR A 58 -16.11 -8.90 9.96
C THR A 58 -14.71 -9.44 10.16
N GLU A 59 -14.25 -10.31 9.25
CA GLU A 59 -12.94 -10.94 9.28
C GLU A 59 -12.45 -11.22 7.86
N ILE A 60 -11.16 -10.94 7.59
CA ILE A 60 -10.53 -11.22 6.30
C ILE A 60 -9.11 -11.70 6.53
N LEU A 61 -8.71 -12.81 5.89
CA LEU A 61 -7.38 -13.42 6.03
C LEU A 61 -7.00 -13.76 7.49
N GLY A 62 -7.98 -14.09 8.34
CA GLY A 62 -7.76 -14.37 9.75
C GLY A 62 -7.51 -13.13 10.61
N GLU A 63 -7.78 -11.93 10.08
CA GLU A 63 -7.68 -10.65 10.79
C GLU A 63 -9.07 -10.02 10.93
N ARG A 64 -9.34 -9.40 12.08
CA ARG A 64 -10.56 -8.63 12.28
C ARG A 64 -10.63 -7.47 11.28
N SER A 65 -11.78 -7.32 10.63
CA SER A 65 -12.08 -6.18 9.76
C SER A 65 -12.75 -5.05 10.54
N TYR A 66 -12.32 -3.83 10.27
CA TYR A 66 -12.83 -2.61 10.89
C TYR A 66 -13.70 -1.83 9.90
N PRO A 67 -14.78 -1.16 10.33
CA PRO A 67 -15.66 -0.45 9.43
C PRO A 67 -15.05 0.85 8.89
N SER A 68 -14.18 1.52 9.67
CA SER A 68 -13.43 2.69 9.25
C SER A 68 -11.98 2.66 9.76
N LEU A 69 -11.16 3.58 9.27
CA LEU A 69 -9.80 3.77 9.78
C LEU A 69 -9.79 4.24 11.24
N ALA A 70 -10.79 5.00 11.67
CA ALA A 70 -10.89 5.53 13.04
C ALA A 70 -11.11 4.43 14.09
N ASP A 71 -11.68 3.28 13.68
CA ASP A 71 -11.93 2.14 14.56
C ASP A 71 -10.69 1.26 14.79
N VAL A 72 -9.59 1.52 14.07
CA VAL A 72 -8.37 0.73 14.16
C VAL A 72 -7.64 1.07 15.47
N PRO A 73 -7.48 0.12 16.42
CA PRO A 73 -7.01 0.42 17.78
C PRO A 73 -5.48 0.45 17.89
N VAL A 74 -4.77 0.50 16.77
CA VAL A 74 -3.30 0.41 16.72
C VAL A 74 -2.73 1.39 15.68
N PRO A 75 -1.49 1.87 15.85
CA PRO A 75 -0.84 2.73 14.87
C PRO A 75 -0.73 2.08 13.49
N VAL A 76 -1.00 2.86 12.45
CA VAL A 76 -0.92 2.45 11.04
C VAL A 76 0.26 3.15 10.37
N ASP A 77 1.14 2.40 9.71
CA ASP A 77 2.22 3.00 8.93
C ASP A 77 1.73 3.38 7.53
N ILE A 78 1.12 2.42 6.81
CA ILE A 78 0.57 2.63 5.47
C ILE A 78 -0.95 2.44 5.47
N VAL A 79 -1.67 3.42 4.93
CA VAL A 79 -3.06 3.26 4.47
C VAL A 79 -3.03 2.92 2.98
N ASN A 80 -3.34 1.65 2.65
CA ASN A 80 -3.35 1.13 1.29
C ASN A 80 -4.78 1.09 0.72
N VAL A 81 -5.03 1.80 -0.37
CA VAL A 81 -6.39 2.10 -0.86
C VAL A 81 -6.76 1.30 -2.11
N PHE A 82 -7.83 0.51 -2.01
CA PHE A 82 -8.48 -0.23 -3.12
C PHE A 82 -9.90 0.29 -3.42
N ARG A 83 -10.21 1.51 -3.01
CA ARG A 83 -11.51 2.16 -3.28
C ARG A 83 -11.43 3.05 -4.51
N ALA A 84 -12.59 3.40 -5.05
CA ALA A 84 -12.69 4.28 -6.22
C ALA A 84 -12.04 5.65 -5.94
N PRO A 85 -11.45 6.32 -6.96
CA PRO A 85 -10.82 7.62 -6.81
C PRO A 85 -11.63 8.68 -6.06
N GLY A 86 -12.94 8.74 -6.31
CA GLY A 86 -13.84 9.70 -5.65
C GLY A 86 -13.96 9.52 -4.13
N ALA A 87 -13.61 8.36 -3.59
CA ALA A 87 -13.57 8.12 -2.14
C ALA A 87 -12.26 8.60 -1.49
N LEU A 88 -11.21 8.87 -2.28
CA LEU A 88 -9.88 9.16 -1.76
C LEU A 88 -9.82 10.42 -0.88
N PRO A 89 -10.51 11.54 -1.17
CA PRO A 89 -10.50 12.71 -0.29
C PRO A 89 -10.93 12.41 1.15
N GLN A 90 -11.95 11.57 1.32
CA GLN A 90 -12.41 11.19 2.65
C GLN A 90 -11.43 10.23 3.33
N ILE A 91 -10.92 9.25 2.60
CA ILE A 91 -9.92 8.31 3.11
C ILE A 91 -8.63 9.02 3.51
N ALA A 92 -8.22 10.06 2.76
CA ALA A 92 -7.06 10.89 3.08
C ALA A 92 -7.26 11.63 4.40
N ARG A 93 -8.44 12.25 4.63
CA ARG A 93 -8.76 12.89 5.91
C ARG A 93 -8.70 11.92 7.08
N GLU A 94 -9.23 10.71 6.91
CA GLU A 94 -9.17 9.65 7.92
C GLU A 94 -7.72 9.20 8.18
N ALA A 95 -6.92 9.01 7.12
CA ALA A 95 -5.51 8.65 7.23
C ALA A 95 -4.70 9.71 8.00
N VAL A 96 -4.97 10.99 7.75
CA VAL A 96 -4.39 12.13 8.50
C VAL A 96 -4.84 12.09 9.96
N ALA A 97 -6.14 11.88 10.22
CA ALA A 97 -6.69 11.86 11.57
C ALA A 97 -6.08 10.75 12.45
N ILE A 98 -5.84 9.56 11.88
CA ILE A 98 -5.18 8.45 12.58
C ILE A 98 -3.65 8.57 12.63
N LYS A 99 -3.10 9.66 12.07
CA LYS A 99 -1.66 9.93 11.98
C LYS A 99 -0.89 8.81 11.27
N ALA A 100 -1.47 8.28 10.19
CA ALA A 100 -0.74 7.36 9.33
C ALA A 100 0.51 8.04 8.77
N LYS A 101 1.54 7.27 8.44
CA LYS A 101 2.79 7.83 7.86
C LYS A 101 2.69 7.99 6.35
N THR A 102 1.92 7.12 5.70
CA THR A 102 1.85 7.07 4.24
C THR A 102 0.44 6.75 3.76
N LEU A 103 -0.04 7.53 2.80
CA LEU A 103 -1.19 7.19 1.96
C LEU A 103 -0.68 6.54 0.68
N TRP A 104 -1.09 5.30 0.43
CA TRP A 104 -0.68 4.53 -0.74
C TRP A 104 -1.90 4.11 -1.56
N THR A 105 -1.97 4.54 -2.82
CA THR A 105 -3.08 4.17 -3.69
C THR A 105 -2.66 3.14 -4.74
N GLN A 106 -3.54 2.15 -4.95
CA GLN A 106 -3.33 1.10 -5.94
C GLN A 106 -3.58 1.63 -7.35
N PHE A 107 -3.31 0.79 -8.35
CA PHE A 107 -3.44 1.18 -9.76
C PHE A 107 -4.83 1.75 -10.09
N GLY A 108 -4.85 2.86 -10.81
CA GLY A 108 -6.06 3.57 -11.23
C GLY A 108 -6.76 4.37 -10.12
N VAL A 109 -6.27 4.33 -8.87
CA VAL A 109 -6.82 5.12 -7.77
C VAL A 109 -6.09 6.47 -7.70
N ILE A 110 -6.47 7.39 -8.59
CA ILE A 110 -5.81 8.69 -8.76
C ILE A 110 -6.81 9.81 -8.48
N ASN A 111 -6.54 10.63 -7.46
CA ASN A 111 -7.36 11.79 -7.15
C ASN A 111 -6.48 12.91 -6.55
N GLU A 112 -6.44 14.05 -7.23
CA GLU A 112 -5.58 15.19 -6.87
C GLU A 112 -5.93 15.78 -5.51
N GLU A 113 -7.23 15.96 -5.23
CA GLU A 113 -7.68 16.51 -3.96
C GLU A 113 -7.34 15.61 -2.77
N GLY A 114 -7.52 14.29 -2.92
CA GLY A 114 -7.13 13.33 -1.89
C GLY A 114 -5.62 13.31 -1.64
N ALA A 115 -4.82 13.47 -2.69
CA ALA A 115 -3.38 13.58 -2.55
C ALA A 115 -2.98 14.87 -1.83
N ARG A 116 -3.57 16.01 -2.20
CA ARG A 116 -3.35 17.31 -1.55
C ARG A 116 -3.69 17.28 -0.06
N ILE A 117 -4.86 16.74 0.30
CA ILE A 117 -5.28 16.58 1.71
C ILE A 117 -4.24 15.79 2.52
N ALA A 118 -3.73 14.70 1.95
CA ALA A 118 -2.75 13.86 2.63
C ALA A 118 -1.40 14.57 2.77
N GLU A 119 -0.90 15.23 1.71
CA GLU A 119 0.34 16.01 1.76
C GLU A 119 0.26 17.14 2.79
N GLU A 120 -0.81 17.94 2.77
CA GLU A 120 -1.03 19.04 3.73
C GLU A 120 -1.17 18.52 5.16
N GLY A 121 -1.70 17.31 5.33
CA GLY A 121 -1.76 16.61 6.62
C GLY A 121 -0.45 15.95 7.04
N GLY A 122 0.63 16.10 6.28
CA GLY A 122 1.97 15.60 6.61
C GLY A 122 2.24 14.14 6.24
N LEU A 123 1.38 13.50 5.45
CA LEU A 123 1.59 12.13 4.99
C LEU A 123 2.52 12.09 3.79
N THR A 124 3.34 11.03 3.71
CA THR A 124 3.95 10.65 2.43
C THR A 124 2.85 10.12 1.50
N VAL A 125 2.82 10.57 0.25
CA VAL A 125 1.79 10.14 -0.72
C VAL A 125 2.43 9.37 -1.86
N ILE A 126 1.93 8.16 -2.10
CA ILE A 126 2.32 7.31 -3.23
C ILE A 126 1.06 6.97 -4.01
N LEU A 127 1.03 7.33 -5.29
CA LEU A 127 -0.15 7.14 -6.15
C LEU A 127 0.10 6.16 -7.28
N ASP A 128 -0.94 5.41 -7.62
CA ASP A 128 -0.96 4.53 -8.81
C ASP A 128 0.23 3.56 -8.83
N ARG A 129 0.43 2.90 -7.69
CA ARG A 129 1.48 1.88 -7.50
C ARG A 129 0.92 0.67 -6.77
N CYS A 130 1.21 -0.53 -7.27
CA CYS A 130 0.83 -1.73 -6.55
C CYS A 130 1.83 -2.04 -5.43
N LEU A 131 1.34 -2.10 -4.20
CA LEU A 131 2.20 -2.31 -3.03
C LEU A 131 2.89 -3.68 -3.07
N LYS A 132 2.20 -4.72 -3.57
CA LYS A 132 2.80 -6.03 -3.84
C LYS A 132 3.95 -5.93 -4.85
N VAL A 133 3.75 -5.23 -5.95
CA VAL A 133 4.72 -5.14 -7.06
C VAL A 133 5.95 -4.36 -6.60
N GLU A 134 5.77 -3.21 -5.94
CA GLU A 134 6.88 -2.43 -5.40
C GLU A 134 7.60 -3.18 -4.25
N HIS A 135 6.85 -3.89 -3.40
CA HIS A 135 7.46 -4.77 -2.39
C HIS A 135 8.29 -5.86 -3.07
N ALA A 136 7.74 -6.60 -4.03
CA ALA A 136 8.45 -7.61 -4.81
C ALA A 136 9.73 -7.06 -5.47
N ARG A 137 9.66 -5.81 -5.92
CA ARG A 137 10.73 -5.10 -6.61
C ARG A 137 11.89 -4.70 -5.72
N TYR A 138 11.64 -4.20 -4.52
CA TYR A 138 12.69 -3.59 -3.70
C TYR A 138 13.01 -4.34 -2.41
N VAL A 139 12.07 -5.11 -1.88
CA VAL A 139 12.22 -5.81 -0.59
C VAL A 139 12.12 -7.31 -0.75
N GLY A 140 11.20 -7.77 -1.60
CA GLY A 140 11.05 -9.16 -1.95
C GLY A 140 12.32 -9.69 -2.62
N ARG A 141 12.69 -10.92 -2.30
CA ARG A 141 13.91 -11.59 -2.82
C ARG A 141 13.95 -11.76 -4.34
N MET A 142 12.92 -11.30 -5.08
CA MET A 142 12.90 -11.32 -6.54
C MET A 142 13.93 -10.38 -7.17
N HIS A 143 14.32 -9.29 -6.50
CA HIS A 143 15.39 -8.43 -7.01
C HIS A 143 16.76 -9.12 -6.99
N TRP A 144 17.02 -10.03 -6.04
CA TRP A 144 18.23 -10.87 -6.03
C TRP A 144 18.31 -11.82 -7.22
N LEU A 145 17.16 -12.14 -7.84
CA LEU A 145 17.06 -12.99 -9.02
C LEU A 145 17.07 -12.18 -10.33
N GLY A 146 17.40 -10.87 -10.29
CA GLY A 146 17.55 -10.03 -11.47
C GLY A 146 16.25 -9.46 -12.06
N PHE A 147 15.08 -9.90 -11.60
CA PHE A 147 13.77 -9.53 -12.17
C PHE A 147 13.39 -8.04 -12.07
N ASN A 148 14.19 -7.20 -11.42
CA ASN A 148 13.97 -5.75 -11.36
C ASN A 148 15.17 -4.86 -11.68
N THR A 149 16.23 -5.48 -12.21
CA THR A 149 17.42 -4.77 -12.69
C THR A 149 17.28 -4.27 -14.14
N GLN A 150 16.12 -4.51 -14.78
CA GLN A 150 15.93 -4.44 -16.23
C GLN A 150 16.88 -5.37 -17.02
N ARG A 151 17.54 -6.30 -16.33
CA ARG A 151 18.50 -7.24 -16.91
C ARG A 151 17.98 -8.66 -16.70
N VAL A 152 17.41 -9.25 -17.74
CA VAL A 152 17.08 -10.68 -17.75
C VAL A 152 18.34 -11.44 -18.15
N THR A 153 18.97 -12.11 -17.19
CA THR A 153 20.18 -12.91 -17.43
C THR A 153 20.06 -14.26 -16.72
N SER A 154 20.57 -15.31 -17.36
CA SER A 154 20.64 -16.67 -16.80
C SER A 154 21.85 -16.87 -15.88
N VAL A 155 22.70 -15.86 -15.71
CA VAL A 155 23.94 -15.95 -14.94
C VAL A 155 23.68 -15.57 -13.48
N ARG A 156 23.97 -16.46 -12.54
CA ARG A 156 23.90 -16.19 -11.09
C ARG A 156 25.07 -15.28 -10.69
N GLY A 157 24.79 -14.03 -10.32
CA GLY A 157 25.79 -13.14 -9.73
C GLY A 157 26.02 -13.48 -8.26
N GLY A 158 27.22 -13.97 -7.92
CA GLY A 158 27.68 -14.14 -6.53
C GLY A 158 28.29 -15.50 -6.19
N LEU A 159 29.44 -15.82 -6.77
CA LEU A 159 30.52 -16.61 -6.17
C LEU A 159 31.85 -15.99 -6.64
N GLN A 160 32.28 -14.94 -5.93
CA GLN A 160 33.68 -14.57 -5.70
C GLN A 160 33.79 -14.08 -4.27
#